data_AF-F9ERF5-F1
#
_entry.id   AF-F9ERF5-F1
#
_cell.length_a   1.000
_cell.length_b   1.000
_cell.length_c   1.000
_cell.angle_alpha   90.00
_cell.angle_beta   90.00
_cell.angle_gamma   90.00
#
_symmetry.space_group_name_H-M   'P 1'
#
loop_
_entity.id
_entity.type
_entity.pdbx_description
1 polymer ?
#
loop_
_entity_poly.entity_id
_entity_poly.type
_entity_poly.pdbx_seq_one_letter_code
_entity_poly.pdbx_strand_id
1 'polypeptide(L)'
;MTDKKSTLFVTYNKNIADITNYQKLSEYDNLSAILGNRVVIDNKDSVNNYRIEKAIRNKLEVDTNVNLDDATTPYNRLEYLSSWVKVNSGVNMTSNSANKVAIFQANTKREAGSKLSAPKVEDIQVENNGNITLTGKNSAGLATSFGTVTNAGNISSIGENGVGIYAADNSIVRNTGTIQVGTNGVAIFGENDLKIGGNSTAISTNKDINVTNTGTIKTKANSTGAYGIYVKNDKTNYANATSTVNHSGNIDLSNAKSSVGIYTENSTLTSSGNISVGKNGVGIRNVKSIATLTKGDINAASATGVLAEDSTLKTSANINVSDNGIAVSAKNSDVEVTKGTYNIN
;
A
#
# COMPACT_ATOMS: atom_id res chain seq x y z
N MET A 1 -34.40 11.31 -2.92
CA MET A 1 -33.12 11.97 -2.58
C MET A 1 -32.61 12.73 -3.79
N THR A 2 -32.66 14.06 -3.75
CA THR A 2 -32.49 14.92 -4.93
C THR A 2 -31.06 15.38 -5.18
N ASP A 3 -30.12 15.12 -4.25
CA ASP A 3 -28.69 15.45 -4.39
C ASP A 3 -27.80 14.24 -4.08
N LYS A 4 -26.68 14.13 -4.80
CA LYS A 4 -25.65 13.08 -4.65
C LYS A 4 -25.01 13.06 -3.26
N LYS A 5 -25.01 14.19 -2.53
CA LYS A 5 -24.44 14.24 -1.17
C LYS A 5 -25.40 13.71 -0.10
N SER A 6 -26.68 13.52 -0.44
CA SER A 6 -27.67 12.94 0.46
C SER A 6 -27.23 11.54 0.89
N THR A 7 -27.43 11.23 2.16
CA THR A 7 -27.06 9.94 2.75
C THR A 7 -28.28 9.29 3.37
N LEU A 8 -28.58 8.04 3.01
CA LEU A 8 -29.75 7.33 3.53
C LEU A 8 -29.55 6.91 4.99
N PHE A 9 -28.36 6.38 5.33
CA PHE A 9 -28.02 5.91 6.68
C PHE A 9 -26.69 6.44 7.19
N VAL A 10 -26.65 6.69 8.50
CA VAL A 10 -25.40 6.97 9.22
C VAL A 10 -25.27 6.00 10.38
N THR A 11 -24.20 5.22 10.36
CA THR A 11 -23.86 4.27 11.42
C THR A 11 -22.62 4.75 12.16
N TYR A 12 -22.70 4.81 13.49
CA TYR A 12 -21.61 5.28 14.32
C TYR A 12 -21.34 4.29 15.45
N ASN A 13 -20.15 3.70 15.43
CA ASN A 13 -19.66 2.86 16.52
C ASN A 13 -18.53 3.56 17.28
N LYS A 14 -18.58 3.44 18.62
CA LYS A 14 -17.53 3.99 19.49
C LYS A 14 -16.25 3.17 19.40
N ASN A 15 -16.39 1.85 19.26
CA ASN A 15 -15.30 0.90 19.24
C ASN A 15 -15.51 -0.15 18.13
N ILE A 16 -14.51 -0.34 17.29
CA ILE A 16 -14.55 -1.32 16.19
C ILE A 16 -14.59 -2.76 16.71
N ALA A 17 -14.03 -3.00 17.91
CA ALA A 17 -14.01 -4.32 18.53
C ALA A 17 -15.41 -4.82 18.91
N ASP A 18 -16.38 -3.91 19.09
CA ASP A 18 -17.76 -4.27 19.42
C ASP A 18 -18.52 -4.78 18.19
N ILE A 19 -17.98 -4.57 16.98
CA ILE A 19 -18.56 -5.05 15.73
C ILE A 19 -18.03 -6.45 15.43
N THR A 20 -18.89 -7.46 15.54
CA THR A 20 -18.50 -8.87 15.37
C THR A 20 -18.58 -9.35 13.92
N ASN A 21 -19.53 -8.83 13.14
CA ASN A 21 -19.80 -9.28 11.77
C ASN A 21 -19.40 -8.21 10.75
N TYR A 22 -19.07 -8.65 9.54
CA TYR A 22 -18.94 -7.78 8.38
C TYR A 22 -20.32 -7.53 7.76
N GLN A 23 -20.55 -6.30 7.30
CA GLN A 23 -21.60 -6.00 6.35
C GLN A 23 -21.13 -6.39 4.96
N LYS A 24 -21.94 -7.14 4.22
CA LYS A 24 -21.57 -7.61 2.89
C LYS A 24 -21.98 -6.60 1.84
N LEU A 25 -21.11 -6.33 0.88
CA LEU A 25 -21.41 -5.40 -0.20
C LEU A 25 -22.63 -5.84 -1.01
N SER A 26 -22.78 -7.15 -1.24
CA SER A 26 -23.92 -7.73 -1.97
C SER A 26 -25.28 -7.47 -1.31
N GLU A 27 -25.34 -7.22 0.00
CA GLU A 27 -26.60 -6.88 0.68
C GLU A 27 -27.17 -5.54 0.19
N TYR A 28 -26.32 -4.63 -0.30
CA TYR A 28 -26.72 -3.32 -0.79
C TYR A 28 -27.26 -3.33 -2.23
N ASP A 29 -27.18 -4.46 -2.96
CA ASP A 29 -27.77 -4.60 -4.30
C ASP A 29 -29.31 -4.56 -4.23
N ASN A 30 -29.89 -5.01 -3.11
CA ASN A 30 -31.33 -4.94 -2.84
C ASN A 30 -31.62 -4.15 -1.57
N LEU A 31 -31.61 -2.82 -1.68
CA LEU A 31 -31.89 -1.93 -0.55
C LEU A 31 -33.25 -2.20 0.10
N SER A 32 -34.27 -2.65 -0.64
CA SER A 32 -35.58 -2.97 -0.07
C SER A 32 -35.51 -4.07 0.99
N ALA A 33 -34.58 -5.02 0.87
CA ALA A 33 -34.35 -6.05 1.89
C ALA A 33 -33.76 -5.45 3.18
N ILE A 34 -32.87 -4.46 3.07
CA ILE A 34 -32.25 -3.75 4.21
C ILE A 34 -33.27 -2.82 4.88
N LEU A 35 -34.04 -2.09 4.08
CA LEU A 35 -35.02 -1.09 4.53
C LEU A 35 -36.25 -1.72 5.19
N GLY A 36 -36.58 -2.95 4.81
CA GLY A 36 -37.85 -3.57 5.09
C GLY A 36 -39.02 -2.74 4.54
N ASN A 37 -40.21 -2.95 5.11
CA ASN A 37 -41.45 -2.37 4.57
C ASN A 37 -41.77 -0.97 5.13
N ARG A 38 -40.85 -0.36 5.89
CA ARG A 38 -41.09 0.93 6.58
C ARG A 38 -40.58 2.14 5.80
N VAL A 39 -39.64 1.93 4.88
CA VAL A 39 -39.03 2.99 4.08
C VAL A 39 -39.19 2.64 2.62
N VAL A 40 -39.77 3.56 1.84
CA VAL A 40 -39.89 3.44 0.39
C VAL A 40 -38.95 4.44 -0.25
N ILE A 41 -38.10 3.96 -1.17
CA ILE A 41 -37.27 4.84 -2.00
C ILE A 41 -38.10 5.26 -3.20
N ASP A 42 -38.40 6.55 -3.31
CA ASP A 42 -38.98 7.11 -4.52
C ASP A 42 -37.92 7.17 -5.62
N ASN A 43 -37.88 6.13 -6.45
CA ASN A 43 -36.92 6.01 -7.55
C ASN A 43 -37.19 7.01 -8.69
N LYS A 44 -38.38 7.60 -8.78
CA LYS A 44 -38.71 8.56 -9.83
C LYS A 44 -37.98 9.88 -9.61
N ASP A 45 -37.99 10.34 -8.36
CA ASP A 45 -37.47 11.66 -7.98
C ASP A 45 -36.10 11.60 -7.26
N SER A 46 -35.52 10.40 -7.13
CA SER A 46 -34.18 10.21 -6.55
C SER A 46 -33.09 10.14 -7.61
N VAL A 47 -31.96 10.80 -7.33
CA VAL A 47 -30.73 10.54 -8.10
C VAL A 47 -30.28 9.09 -7.89
N ASN A 48 -29.66 8.46 -8.88
CA ASN A 48 -29.23 7.06 -8.79
C ASN A 48 -27.90 6.87 -8.02
N ASN A 49 -27.21 7.96 -7.68
CA ASN A 49 -25.88 7.98 -7.09
C ASN A 49 -25.82 8.68 -5.72
N TYR A 50 -26.95 8.75 -4.99
CA TYR A 50 -26.92 9.15 -3.59
C TYR A 50 -26.07 8.17 -2.77
N ARG A 51 -25.56 8.63 -1.62
CA ARG A 51 -24.85 7.77 -0.67
C ARG A 51 -25.85 6.89 0.09
N ILE A 52 -25.62 5.58 0.09
CA ILE A 52 -26.44 4.62 0.82
C ILE A 52 -26.12 4.71 2.32
N GLU A 53 -24.83 4.58 2.68
CA GLU A 53 -24.42 4.57 4.07
C GLU A 53 -23.12 5.35 4.27
N LYS A 54 -23.07 6.08 5.39
CA LYS A 54 -21.83 6.56 5.99
C LYS A 54 -21.60 5.85 7.31
N ALA A 55 -20.50 5.12 7.44
CA ALA A 55 -20.18 4.34 8.61
C ALA A 55 -18.84 4.77 9.23
N ILE A 56 -18.81 4.90 10.56
CA ILE A 56 -17.58 5.12 11.33
C ILE A 56 -17.34 3.89 12.22
N ARG A 57 -16.12 3.35 12.13
CA ARG A 57 -15.68 2.15 12.89
C ARG A 57 -16.61 0.96 12.66
N ASN A 58 -16.74 0.55 11.40
CA ASN A 58 -17.53 -0.61 10.99
C ASN A 58 -16.68 -1.58 10.16
N LYS A 59 -17.24 -2.71 9.71
CA LYS A 59 -16.55 -3.75 8.96
C LYS A 59 -17.27 -4.02 7.64
N LEU A 60 -16.61 -3.77 6.52
CA LEU A 60 -17.13 -4.01 5.17
C LEU A 60 -16.44 -5.20 4.51
N GLU A 61 -17.23 -6.15 4.02
CA GLU A 61 -16.78 -7.27 3.19
C GLU A 61 -17.20 -6.99 1.74
N VAL A 62 -16.22 -6.79 0.87
CA VAL A 62 -16.41 -6.62 -0.58
C VAL A 62 -16.43 -8.03 -1.19
N ASP A 63 -17.64 -8.57 -1.32
CA ASP A 63 -17.93 -9.93 -1.79
C ASP A 63 -18.49 -10.00 -3.21
N THR A 64 -18.63 -8.86 -3.88
CA THR A 64 -19.03 -8.75 -5.29
C THR A 64 -18.08 -7.85 -6.07
N ASN A 65 -18.03 -8.01 -7.39
CA ASN A 65 -17.18 -7.21 -8.27
C ASN A 65 -17.55 -5.72 -8.21
N VAL A 66 -16.54 -4.85 -8.30
CA VAL A 66 -16.70 -3.40 -8.22
C VAL A 66 -16.07 -2.74 -9.43
N ASN A 67 -16.87 -1.98 -10.17
CA ASN A 67 -16.37 -0.98 -11.11
C ASN A 67 -16.27 0.37 -10.39
N LEU A 68 -15.05 0.84 -10.10
CA LEU A 68 -14.82 2.11 -9.39
C LEU A 68 -15.14 3.35 -10.24
N ASP A 69 -15.40 3.17 -11.53
CA ASP A 69 -15.80 4.24 -12.46
C ASP A 69 -17.32 4.40 -12.57
N ASP A 70 -18.09 3.39 -12.13
CA ASP A 70 -19.54 3.44 -12.13
C ASP A 70 -20.08 4.01 -10.82
N ALA A 71 -20.51 5.28 -10.85
CA ALA A 71 -21.06 5.97 -9.68
C ALA A 71 -22.34 5.33 -9.10
N THR A 72 -22.99 4.40 -9.81
CA THR A 72 -24.21 3.72 -9.35
C THR A 72 -23.95 2.41 -8.61
N THR A 73 -22.79 1.79 -8.84
CA THR A 73 -22.33 0.60 -8.12
C THR A 73 -22.37 0.85 -6.61
N PRO A 74 -22.96 -0.05 -5.79
CA PRO A 74 -23.17 0.19 -4.36
C PRO A 74 -21.91 0.62 -3.61
N TYR A 75 -20.76 0.02 -3.91
CA TYR A 75 -19.48 0.36 -3.27
C TYR A 75 -19.15 1.86 -3.37
N ASN A 76 -19.36 2.46 -4.54
CA ASN A 76 -19.08 3.88 -4.79
C ASN A 76 -20.09 4.82 -4.10
N ARG A 77 -21.13 4.25 -3.50
CA ARG A 77 -22.17 4.93 -2.73
C ARG A 77 -22.08 4.64 -1.23
N LEU A 78 -21.01 3.98 -0.78
CA LEU A 78 -20.69 3.78 0.63
C LEU A 78 -19.53 4.69 1.06
N GLU A 79 -19.56 5.17 2.31
CA GLU A 79 -18.45 5.92 2.91
C GLU A 79 -18.10 5.31 4.27
N TYR A 80 -17.08 4.45 4.29
CA TYR A 80 -16.57 3.83 5.50
C TYR A 80 -15.32 4.57 5.96
N LEU A 81 -15.32 5.01 7.22
CA LEU A 81 -14.24 5.76 7.84
C LEU A 81 -13.75 5.03 9.08
N SER A 82 -12.43 5.03 9.30
CA SER A 82 -11.81 4.37 10.46
C SER A 82 -12.31 2.94 10.66
N SER A 83 -12.44 2.19 9.57
CA SER A 83 -13.16 0.92 9.47
C SER A 83 -12.27 -0.21 8.98
N TRP A 84 -12.77 -1.44 9.08
CA TRP A 84 -12.15 -2.58 8.42
C TRP A 84 -12.78 -2.78 7.04
N VAL A 85 -11.95 -3.03 6.03
CA VAL A 85 -12.41 -3.34 4.68
C VAL A 85 -11.66 -4.56 4.18
N LYS A 86 -12.40 -5.59 3.78
CA LYS A 86 -11.86 -6.84 3.25
C LYS A 86 -12.39 -7.11 1.86
N VAL A 87 -11.51 -7.31 0.89
CA VAL A 87 -11.85 -7.81 -0.46
C VAL A 87 -11.72 -9.32 -0.48
N ASN A 88 -12.77 -10.00 -0.90
CA ASN A 88 -12.79 -11.46 -0.98
C ASN A 88 -12.00 -11.99 -2.17
N SER A 89 -11.58 -13.25 -2.05
CA SER A 89 -10.98 -13.99 -3.16
C SER A 89 -11.94 -14.06 -4.34
N GLY A 90 -11.41 -13.93 -5.56
CA GLY A 90 -12.19 -13.96 -6.81
C GLY A 90 -12.91 -12.65 -7.14
N VAL A 91 -13.02 -11.71 -6.20
CA VAL A 91 -13.62 -10.39 -6.43
C VAL A 91 -12.65 -9.48 -7.19
N ASN A 92 -13.17 -8.77 -8.18
CA ASN A 92 -12.43 -7.81 -8.98
C ASN A 92 -12.88 -6.39 -8.65
N MET A 93 -11.93 -5.51 -8.32
CA MET A 93 -12.12 -4.06 -8.23
C MET A 93 -11.35 -3.40 -9.37
N THR A 94 -12.03 -2.72 -10.29
CA THR A 94 -11.42 -2.20 -11.52
C THR A 94 -11.63 -0.70 -11.70
N SER A 95 -10.64 -0.05 -12.32
CA SER A 95 -10.76 1.32 -12.81
C SER A 95 -9.79 1.62 -13.94
N ASN A 96 -10.21 2.47 -14.87
CA ASN A 96 -9.34 3.11 -15.87
C ASN A 96 -9.21 4.63 -15.71
N SER A 97 -9.95 5.25 -14.78
CA SER A 97 -9.85 6.68 -14.51
C SER A 97 -8.61 7.03 -13.69
N ALA A 98 -8.10 8.24 -13.90
CA ALA A 98 -7.02 8.79 -13.07
C ALA A 98 -7.49 9.13 -11.64
N ASN A 99 -6.53 9.19 -10.71
CA ASN A 99 -6.71 9.62 -9.33
C ASN A 99 -7.71 8.75 -8.54
N LYS A 100 -7.70 7.43 -8.79
CA LYS A 100 -8.60 6.50 -8.13
C LYS A 100 -7.89 5.80 -6.98
N VAL A 101 -8.60 5.62 -5.87
CA VAL A 101 -8.13 4.84 -4.73
C VAL A 101 -9.14 3.70 -4.54
N ALA A 102 -8.68 2.45 -4.63
CA ALA A 102 -9.62 1.33 -4.48
C ALA A 102 -10.11 1.25 -3.03
N ILE A 103 -9.20 1.21 -2.06
CA ILE A 103 -9.53 1.23 -0.64
C ILE A 103 -8.61 2.20 0.11
N PHE A 104 -9.20 3.09 0.90
CA PHE A 104 -8.51 3.93 1.86
C PHE A 104 -9.16 3.82 3.23
N GLN A 105 -8.35 3.60 4.27
CA GLN A 105 -8.79 3.71 5.66
C GLN A 105 -7.75 4.44 6.50
N ALA A 106 -8.20 5.36 7.34
CA ALA A 106 -7.35 6.05 8.30
C ALA A 106 -7.97 5.94 9.69
N ASN A 107 -7.11 5.73 10.68
CA ASN A 107 -7.54 5.77 12.06
C ASN A 107 -7.93 7.20 12.46
N THR A 108 -8.79 7.34 13.48
CA THR A 108 -9.24 8.64 13.96
C THR A 108 -9.11 8.73 15.47
N LYS A 109 -8.89 9.96 15.96
CA LYS A 109 -8.86 10.22 17.40
C LYS A 109 -10.18 9.81 18.04
N ARG A 110 -10.12 9.44 19.32
CA ARG A 110 -11.34 9.21 20.10
C ARG A 110 -12.07 10.54 20.30
N GLU A 111 -13.40 10.47 20.44
CA GLU A 111 -14.19 11.65 20.75
C GLU A 111 -13.79 12.25 22.10
N ALA A 112 -14.03 13.55 22.27
CA ALA A 112 -13.84 14.22 23.55
C ALA A 112 -14.63 13.50 24.67
N GLY A 113 -13.96 13.24 25.79
CA GLY A 113 -14.57 12.53 26.93
C GLY A 113 -14.71 11.01 26.77
N SER A 114 -14.18 10.42 25.68
CA SER A 114 -14.14 8.97 25.54
C SER A 114 -13.36 8.31 26.68
N LYS A 115 -13.92 7.23 27.23
CA LYS A 115 -13.27 6.37 28.25
C LYS A 115 -12.51 5.18 27.62
N LEU A 116 -12.52 5.06 26.29
CA LEU A 116 -11.78 4.01 25.58
C LEU A 116 -10.29 4.33 25.54
N SER A 117 -9.46 3.28 25.39
CA SER A 117 -8.04 3.46 25.16
C SER A 117 -7.77 4.28 23.88
N ALA A 118 -6.59 4.88 23.83
CA ALA A 118 -6.09 5.53 22.62
C ALA A 118 -6.19 4.58 21.40
N PRO A 119 -6.40 5.11 20.18
CA PRO A 119 -6.46 4.29 18.99
C PRO A 119 -5.15 3.51 18.78
N LYS A 120 -5.27 2.29 18.27
CA LYS A 120 -4.14 1.40 17.98
C LYS A 120 -4.11 1.06 16.50
N VAL A 121 -2.95 0.62 16.00
CA VAL A 121 -2.79 0.25 14.59
C VAL A 121 -3.69 -0.92 14.18
N GLU A 122 -4.05 -1.80 15.12
CA GLU A 122 -4.93 -2.95 14.89
C GLU A 122 -6.42 -2.55 14.80
N ASP A 123 -6.78 -1.32 15.19
CA ASP A 123 -8.16 -0.82 15.08
C ASP A 123 -8.57 -0.63 13.61
N ILE A 124 -7.62 -0.60 12.67
CA ILE A 124 -7.87 -0.46 11.23
C ILE A 124 -7.23 -1.64 10.48
N GLN A 125 -8.03 -2.30 9.64
CA GLN A 125 -7.58 -3.40 8.79
C GLN A 125 -8.06 -3.20 7.36
N VAL A 126 -7.11 -3.17 6.43
CA VAL A 126 -7.37 -3.17 4.99
C VAL A 126 -6.80 -4.45 4.40
N GLU A 127 -7.67 -5.33 3.94
CA GLU A 127 -7.28 -6.67 3.46
C GLU A 127 -7.69 -6.85 2.00
N ASN A 128 -6.74 -7.22 1.15
CA ASN A 128 -7.01 -7.66 -0.21
C ASN A 128 -6.68 -9.13 -0.39
N ASN A 129 -7.72 -9.94 -0.62
CA ASN A 129 -7.59 -11.32 -1.11
C ASN A 129 -8.03 -11.48 -2.57
N GLY A 130 -8.58 -10.42 -3.17
CA GLY A 130 -9.11 -10.42 -4.53
C GLY A 130 -8.12 -9.82 -5.55
N ASN A 131 -8.68 -9.19 -6.58
CA ASN A 131 -7.93 -8.58 -7.67
C ASN A 131 -8.27 -7.09 -7.79
N ILE A 132 -7.30 -6.21 -7.55
CA ILE A 132 -7.45 -4.76 -7.77
C ILE A 132 -6.69 -4.40 -9.05
N THR A 133 -7.37 -3.82 -10.03
CA THR A 133 -6.77 -3.41 -11.32
C THR A 133 -7.06 -1.95 -11.63
N LEU A 134 -6.02 -1.12 -11.59
CA LEU A 134 -6.07 0.31 -11.80
C LEU A 134 -5.12 0.67 -12.96
N THR A 135 -5.69 1.14 -14.07
CA THR A 135 -4.91 1.51 -15.27
C THR A 135 -4.80 3.02 -15.48
N GLY A 136 -5.62 3.81 -14.77
CA GLY A 136 -5.53 5.27 -14.79
C GLY A 136 -4.38 5.80 -13.93
N LYS A 137 -3.85 6.97 -14.33
CA LYS A 137 -2.70 7.62 -13.69
C LYS A 137 -2.95 7.99 -12.23
N ASN A 138 -1.89 8.07 -11.43
CA ASN A 138 -1.92 8.55 -10.04
C ASN A 138 -2.94 7.79 -9.16
N SER A 139 -3.12 6.50 -9.41
CA SER A 139 -4.10 5.68 -8.68
C SER A 139 -3.41 4.83 -7.62
N ALA A 140 -4.11 4.54 -6.52
CA ALA A 140 -3.60 3.71 -5.44
C ALA A 140 -4.50 2.48 -5.22
N GLY A 141 -3.90 1.29 -5.13
CA GLY A 141 -4.64 0.08 -4.79
C GLY A 141 -5.19 0.16 -3.37
N LEU A 142 -4.29 0.07 -2.39
CA LEU A 142 -4.61 0.16 -0.97
C LEU A 142 -3.91 1.37 -0.37
N ALA A 143 -4.60 2.11 0.51
CA ALA A 143 -4.02 3.21 1.24
C ALA A 143 -4.42 3.16 2.73
N THR A 144 -3.48 3.39 3.63
CA THR A 144 -3.75 3.35 5.07
C THR A 144 -2.93 4.38 5.86
N SER A 145 -3.54 4.94 6.91
CA SER A 145 -2.88 5.79 7.91
C SER A 145 -3.20 5.28 9.31
N PHE A 146 -2.17 4.92 10.07
CA PHE A 146 -2.25 4.23 11.36
C PHE A 146 -3.14 2.98 11.38
N GLY A 147 -2.89 2.08 10.43
CA GLY A 147 -3.61 0.82 10.30
C GLY A 147 -2.76 -0.34 9.79
N THR A 148 -3.32 -1.54 9.80
CA THR A 148 -2.72 -2.70 9.15
C THR A 148 -3.25 -2.85 7.73
N VAL A 149 -2.35 -2.99 6.75
CA VAL A 149 -2.69 -3.28 5.36
C VAL A 149 -2.06 -4.59 4.91
N THR A 150 -2.89 -5.53 4.48
CA THR A 150 -2.48 -6.87 4.05
C THR A 150 -2.91 -7.13 2.61
N ASN A 151 -1.95 -7.42 1.74
CA ASN A 151 -2.21 -7.90 0.39
C ASN A 151 -1.82 -9.38 0.28
N ALA A 152 -2.82 -10.25 0.14
CA ALA A 152 -2.68 -11.66 -0.19
C ALA A 152 -3.13 -11.98 -1.63
N GLY A 153 -3.93 -11.11 -2.24
CA GLY A 153 -4.38 -11.20 -3.62
C GLY A 153 -3.45 -10.52 -4.62
N ASN A 154 -4.06 -9.97 -5.67
CA ASN A 154 -3.36 -9.28 -6.75
C ASN A 154 -3.69 -7.79 -6.75
N ILE A 155 -2.68 -6.95 -6.90
CA ILE A 155 -2.82 -5.51 -7.19
C ILE A 155 -2.06 -5.21 -8.48
N SER A 156 -2.75 -4.65 -9.46
CA SER A 156 -2.19 -4.14 -10.70
C SER A 156 -2.46 -2.63 -10.77
N SER A 157 -1.49 -1.83 -10.34
CA SER A 157 -1.55 -0.36 -10.35
C SER A 157 -0.60 0.17 -11.43
N ILE A 158 -0.98 -0.07 -12.68
CA ILE A 158 -0.07 0.05 -13.85
C ILE A 158 -0.21 1.36 -14.61
N GLY A 159 -1.13 2.24 -14.19
CA GLY A 159 -1.14 3.62 -14.63
C GLY A 159 0.16 4.34 -14.24
N GLU A 160 0.52 5.38 -14.98
CA GLU A 160 1.67 6.22 -14.64
C GLU A 160 1.53 6.77 -13.21
N ASN A 161 2.62 6.73 -12.43
CA ASN A 161 2.63 7.09 -10.99
C ASN A 161 1.65 6.26 -10.14
N GLY A 162 1.29 5.05 -10.59
CA GLY A 162 0.43 4.14 -9.82
C GLY A 162 1.13 3.62 -8.56
N VAL A 163 0.39 3.58 -7.46
CA VAL A 163 0.85 3.00 -6.20
C VAL A 163 0.10 1.70 -5.93
N GLY A 164 0.81 0.64 -5.55
CA GLY A 164 0.18 -0.61 -5.12
C GLY A 164 -0.42 -0.46 -3.73
N ILE A 165 0.46 -0.23 -2.75
CA ILE A 165 0.12 0.03 -1.34
C ILE A 165 0.77 1.35 -0.91
N TYR A 166 -0.02 2.25 -0.35
CA TYR A 166 0.43 3.47 0.33
C TYR A 166 0.18 3.33 1.82
N ALA A 167 1.21 3.41 2.65
CA ALA A 167 1.06 3.27 4.10
C ALA A 167 1.81 4.36 4.86
N ALA A 168 1.16 4.95 5.86
CA ALA A 168 1.76 5.99 6.67
C ALA A 168 1.35 5.94 8.15
N ASP A 169 2.00 6.78 8.97
CA ASP A 169 1.65 7.01 10.38
C ASP A 169 1.62 5.75 11.23
N ASN A 170 2.75 5.04 11.35
CA ASN A 170 2.84 3.77 12.09
C ASN A 170 1.94 2.67 11.51
N SER A 171 1.64 2.73 10.21
CA SER A 171 0.95 1.62 9.54
C SER A 171 1.86 0.40 9.39
N ILE A 172 1.25 -0.79 9.38
CA ILE A 172 1.93 -2.07 9.17
C ILE A 172 1.53 -2.64 7.82
N VAL A 173 2.49 -2.74 6.90
CA VAL A 173 2.30 -3.33 5.57
C VAL A 173 2.73 -4.79 5.55
N ARG A 174 1.86 -5.67 5.04
CA ARG A 174 2.16 -7.08 4.78
C ARG A 174 1.79 -7.44 3.33
N ASN A 175 2.80 -7.63 2.48
CA ASN A 175 2.59 -8.20 1.14
C ASN A 175 3.01 -9.67 1.11
N THR A 176 2.04 -10.54 0.83
CA THR A 176 2.21 -11.98 0.56
C THR A 176 1.76 -12.34 -0.87
N GLY A 177 0.88 -11.52 -1.45
CA GLY A 177 0.40 -11.68 -2.82
C GLY A 177 1.30 -11.02 -3.87
N THR A 178 0.69 -10.61 -4.99
CA THR A 178 1.39 -9.98 -6.11
C THR A 178 1.02 -8.50 -6.24
N ILE A 179 2.02 -7.65 -6.47
CA ILE A 179 1.83 -6.25 -6.85
C ILE A 179 2.55 -6.00 -8.17
N GLN A 180 1.85 -5.42 -9.14
CA GLN A 180 2.41 -4.96 -10.41
C GLN A 180 2.22 -3.45 -10.57
N VAL A 181 3.29 -2.74 -10.94
CA VAL A 181 3.27 -1.29 -11.18
C VAL A 181 3.80 -0.89 -12.55
N GLY A 182 3.46 0.32 -12.99
CA GLY A 182 3.86 0.88 -14.28
C GLY A 182 5.03 1.87 -14.19
N THR A 183 5.16 2.71 -15.22
CA THR A 183 6.11 3.84 -15.26
C THR A 183 5.93 4.77 -14.07
N ASN A 184 7.04 5.11 -13.41
CA ASN A 184 7.09 5.92 -12.18
C ASN A 184 6.23 5.36 -11.03
N GLY A 185 5.77 4.12 -11.13
CA GLY A 185 4.92 3.51 -10.13
C GLY A 185 5.71 2.98 -8.94
N VAL A 186 5.06 2.86 -7.79
CA VAL A 186 5.65 2.36 -6.55
C VAL A 186 4.81 1.22 -6.02
N ALA A 187 5.37 0.00 -5.90
CA ALA A 187 4.56 -1.13 -5.46
C ALA A 187 4.19 -1.00 -3.97
N ILE A 188 5.14 -0.61 -3.11
CA ILE A 188 4.88 -0.26 -1.70
C ILE A 188 5.54 1.09 -1.40
N PHE A 189 4.73 2.09 -1.07
CA PHE A 189 5.15 3.42 -0.66
C PHE A 189 4.92 3.61 0.84
N GLY A 190 5.99 3.88 1.59
CA GLY A 190 5.95 4.13 3.02
C GLY A 190 6.52 5.49 3.40
N GLU A 191 5.77 6.26 4.20
CA GLU A 191 6.21 7.54 4.76
C GLU A 191 5.62 7.77 6.16
N ASN A 192 6.11 8.76 6.89
CA ASN A 192 5.65 9.02 8.26
C ASN A 192 4.26 9.64 8.36
N ASP A 193 3.85 10.40 7.34
CA ASP A 193 2.62 11.21 7.37
C ASP A 193 2.00 11.35 5.99
N LEU A 194 0.88 10.66 5.79
CA LEU A 194 0.05 10.80 4.59
C LEU A 194 -0.78 12.08 4.68
N LYS A 195 -0.70 12.90 3.64
CA LYS A 195 -1.46 14.15 3.53
C LYS A 195 -2.56 14.07 2.47
N ILE A 196 -3.77 14.47 2.84
CA ILE A 196 -4.91 14.59 1.91
C ILE A 196 -5.30 16.06 1.80
N GLY A 197 -5.20 16.63 0.60
CA GLY A 197 -5.45 18.06 0.38
C GLY A 197 -4.55 18.97 1.21
N GLY A 198 -3.31 18.52 1.50
CA GLY A 198 -2.34 19.23 2.35
C GLY A 198 -2.49 18.98 3.85
N ASN A 199 -3.58 18.32 4.29
CA ASN A 199 -3.82 18.04 5.71
C ASN A 199 -3.23 16.68 6.11
N SER A 200 -2.45 16.67 7.18
CA SER A 200 -1.96 15.43 7.79
C SER A 200 -3.11 14.55 8.25
N THR A 201 -3.02 13.26 7.92
CA THR A 201 -3.93 12.23 8.46
C THR A 201 -3.39 11.61 9.75
N ALA A 202 -2.17 11.98 10.13
CA ALA A 202 -1.39 11.23 11.09
C ALA A 202 -1.79 11.56 12.55
N ILE A 203 -2.18 10.54 13.31
CA ILE A 203 -2.59 10.64 14.71
C ILE A 203 -1.74 9.78 15.66
N SER A 204 -0.93 8.85 15.15
CA SER A 204 -0.08 8.00 16.01
C SER A 204 0.99 8.83 16.72
N THR A 205 1.51 8.35 17.86
CA THR A 205 2.60 9.07 18.55
C THR A 205 3.94 8.91 17.83
N ASN A 206 4.24 7.70 17.34
CA ASN A 206 5.58 7.37 16.87
C ASN A 206 5.81 7.70 15.39
N LYS A 207 4.77 7.70 14.56
CA LYS A 207 4.87 7.96 13.11
C LYS A 207 5.80 6.99 12.38
N ASP A 208 5.94 5.77 12.90
CA ASP A 208 6.85 4.76 12.36
C ASP A 208 6.46 4.32 10.94
N ILE A 209 7.36 3.61 10.25
CA ILE A 209 7.09 2.95 8.98
C ILE A 209 7.46 1.48 9.10
N ASN A 210 6.53 0.57 8.84
CA ASN A 210 6.76 -0.87 8.98
C ASN A 210 6.31 -1.62 7.74
N VAL A 211 7.27 -2.14 6.96
CA VAL A 211 7.01 -2.86 5.71
C VAL A 211 7.54 -4.29 5.77
N THR A 212 6.69 -5.26 5.45
CA THR A 212 7.08 -6.66 5.24
C THR A 212 6.64 -7.13 3.86
N ASN A 213 7.58 -7.55 3.02
CA ASN A 213 7.32 -8.14 1.70
C ASN A 213 7.87 -9.57 1.60
N THR A 214 6.95 -10.52 1.60
CA THR A 214 7.19 -11.96 1.38
C THR A 214 6.66 -12.44 0.03
N GLY A 215 5.82 -11.62 -0.62
CA GLY A 215 5.20 -11.91 -1.92
C GLY A 215 6.03 -11.48 -3.12
N THR A 216 5.34 -11.27 -4.24
CA THR A 216 5.95 -10.87 -5.51
C THR A 216 5.66 -9.41 -5.83
N ILE A 217 6.68 -8.68 -6.23
CA ILE A 217 6.56 -7.35 -6.84
C ILE A 217 7.15 -7.42 -8.24
N LYS A 218 6.45 -6.86 -9.22
CA LYS A 218 6.92 -6.80 -10.60
C LYS A 218 6.52 -5.49 -11.28
N THR A 219 7.11 -5.22 -12.44
CA THR A 219 6.70 -4.10 -13.29
C THR A 219 5.92 -4.55 -14.52
N LYS A 220 5.14 -3.64 -15.08
CA LYS A 220 4.68 -3.75 -16.47
C LYS A 220 5.92 -3.64 -17.38
N ALA A 221 5.98 -4.48 -18.41
CA ALA A 221 7.09 -4.46 -19.36
C ALA A 221 7.31 -3.06 -19.95
N ASN A 222 8.58 -2.72 -20.20
CA ASN A 222 9.02 -1.44 -20.76
C ASN A 222 8.72 -0.21 -19.88
N SER A 223 8.41 -0.40 -18.59
CA SER A 223 8.28 0.72 -17.64
C SER A 223 9.64 1.37 -17.36
N THR A 224 9.61 2.61 -16.89
CA THR A 224 10.80 3.34 -16.43
C THR A 224 10.55 3.97 -15.07
N GLY A 225 11.60 4.11 -14.25
CA GLY A 225 11.49 4.89 -13.00
C GLY A 225 10.63 4.26 -11.90
N ALA A 226 10.34 2.96 -11.99
CA ALA A 226 9.51 2.28 -10.99
C ALA A 226 10.30 1.98 -9.72
N TYR A 227 9.59 1.89 -8.60
CA TYR A 227 10.12 1.42 -7.33
C TYR A 227 9.38 0.17 -6.88
N GLY A 228 10.11 -0.87 -6.47
CA GLY A 228 9.50 -2.00 -5.80
C GLY A 228 9.01 -1.59 -4.41
N ILE A 229 9.95 -1.22 -3.54
CA ILE A 229 9.65 -0.65 -2.22
C ILE A 229 10.31 0.71 -2.12
N TYR A 230 9.56 1.74 -1.77
CA TYR A 230 10.08 3.07 -1.47
C TYR A 230 9.70 3.46 -0.05
N VAL A 231 10.69 3.62 0.82
CA VAL A 231 10.49 4.02 2.21
C VAL A 231 11.43 5.15 2.56
N LYS A 232 10.85 6.27 3.02
CA LYS A 232 11.60 7.43 3.47
C LYS A 232 11.13 7.87 4.85
N ASN A 233 12.01 7.74 5.82
CA ASN A 233 11.77 8.19 7.18
C ASN A 233 12.26 9.64 7.36
N ASP A 234 11.31 10.55 7.53
CA ASP A 234 11.52 11.97 7.76
C ASP A 234 11.92 12.24 9.21
N LYS A 235 13.20 12.03 9.48
CA LYS A 235 13.82 12.34 10.77
C LYS A 235 13.86 13.83 11.11
N THR A 236 13.64 14.72 10.13
CA THR A 236 13.59 16.17 10.37
C THR A 236 12.33 16.54 11.13
N ASN A 237 11.17 16.04 10.68
CA ASN A 237 9.89 16.30 11.34
C ASN A 237 9.55 15.27 12.44
N TYR A 238 10.10 14.06 12.34
CA TYR A 238 9.79 12.94 13.25
C TYR A 238 11.08 12.29 13.77
N ALA A 239 11.84 13.01 14.59
CA ALA A 239 13.16 12.59 15.07
C ALA A 239 13.19 11.18 15.70
N ASN A 240 12.12 10.81 16.42
CA ASN A 240 12.01 9.53 17.11
C ASN A 240 11.37 8.42 16.26
N ALA A 241 10.83 8.73 15.08
CA ALA A 241 10.18 7.73 14.24
C ALA A 241 11.18 6.69 13.75
N THR A 242 10.81 5.43 13.86
CA THR A 242 11.56 4.29 13.35
C THR A 242 11.04 3.89 11.98
N SER A 243 11.88 3.22 11.19
CA SER A 243 11.49 2.70 9.88
C SER A 243 12.16 1.37 9.63
N THR A 244 11.33 0.36 9.40
CA THR A 244 11.77 -1.03 9.18
C THR A 244 11.21 -1.57 7.87
N VAL A 245 12.09 -2.20 7.09
CA VAL A 245 11.73 -2.91 5.86
C VAL A 245 12.29 -4.32 5.94
N ASN A 246 11.40 -5.31 5.90
CA ASN A 246 11.74 -6.73 5.87
C ASN A 246 11.34 -7.32 4.52
N HIS A 247 12.30 -7.83 3.77
CA HIS A 247 12.05 -8.42 2.46
C HIS A 247 12.56 -9.85 2.39
N SER A 248 11.68 -10.80 2.06
CA SER A 248 12.06 -12.20 1.83
C SER A 248 11.39 -12.81 0.59
N GLY A 249 10.60 -12.03 -0.14
CA GLY A 249 9.91 -12.45 -1.36
C GLY A 249 10.73 -12.26 -2.62
N ASN A 250 10.07 -11.93 -3.73
CA ASN A 250 10.69 -11.66 -5.02
C ASN A 250 10.32 -10.26 -5.53
N ILE A 251 11.32 -9.48 -5.96
CA ILE A 251 11.14 -8.21 -6.65
C ILE A 251 11.77 -8.36 -8.04
N ASP A 252 10.94 -8.38 -9.09
CA ASP A 252 11.40 -8.50 -10.47
C ASP A 252 11.04 -7.27 -11.30
N LEU A 253 12.02 -6.37 -11.43
CA LEU A 253 11.99 -5.17 -12.26
C LEU A 253 12.96 -5.29 -13.45
N SER A 254 13.34 -6.52 -13.82
CA SER A 254 14.31 -6.79 -14.92
C SER A 254 13.84 -6.22 -16.26
N ASN A 255 12.52 -6.19 -16.48
CA ASN A 255 11.87 -5.67 -17.68
C ASN A 255 11.59 -4.16 -17.64
N ALA A 256 12.12 -3.44 -16.65
CA ALA A 256 12.02 -1.99 -16.51
C ALA A 256 13.41 -1.33 -16.52
N LYS A 257 13.46 -0.06 -16.94
CA LYS A 257 14.70 0.74 -16.95
C LYS A 257 14.72 1.76 -15.82
N SER A 258 15.90 2.18 -15.40
CA SER A 258 16.07 3.26 -14.42
C SER A 258 15.20 3.08 -13.16
N SER A 259 14.98 1.84 -12.75
CA SER A 259 14.06 1.46 -11.68
C SER A 259 14.85 1.00 -10.46
N VAL A 260 14.26 1.14 -9.28
CA VAL A 260 14.90 0.77 -8.01
C VAL A 260 14.13 -0.38 -7.36
N GLY A 261 14.80 -1.47 -7.03
CA GLY A 261 14.16 -2.60 -6.34
C GLY A 261 13.65 -2.18 -4.96
N ILE A 262 14.57 -1.76 -4.09
CA ILE A 262 14.27 -1.24 -2.75
C ILE A 262 15.01 0.08 -2.54
N TYR A 263 14.27 1.12 -2.17
CA TYR A 263 14.80 2.39 -1.70
C TYR A 263 14.48 2.58 -0.22
N THR A 264 15.50 2.91 0.56
CA THR A 264 15.39 3.19 1.99
C THR A 264 16.17 4.46 2.37
N GLU A 265 15.52 5.37 3.09
CA GLU A 265 16.16 6.55 3.70
C GLU A 265 15.87 6.60 5.22
N ASN A 266 16.91 6.81 6.05
CA ASN A 266 16.86 6.78 7.52
C ASN A 266 16.12 5.54 8.10
N SER A 267 16.39 4.37 7.54
CA SER A 267 15.65 3.13 7.77
C SER A 267 16.57 1.94 8.06
N THR A 268 15.98 0.87 8.58
CA THR A 268 16.63 -0.45 8.72
C THR A 268 16.01 -1.42 7.73
N LEU A 269 16.81 -1.93 6.79
CA LEU A 269 16.44 -2.95 5.82
C LEU A 269 17.05 -4.30 6.23
N THR A 270 16.21 -5.33 6.34
CA THR A 270 16.66 -6.73 6.35
C THR A 270 16.12 -7.42 5.11
N SER A 271 17.02 -7.94 4.27
CA SER A 271 16.64 -8.67 3.06
C SER A 271 17.18 -10.09 3.07
N SER A 272 16.36 -11.01 2.59
CA SER A 272 16.66 -12.41 2.35
C SER A 272 16.03 -12.90 1.03
N GLY A 273 15.43 -11.97 0.26
CA GLY A 273 14.67 -12.24 -0.95
C GLY A 273 15.46 -11.94 -2.21
N ASN A 274 14.87 -12.24 -3.35
CA ASN A 274 15.49 -12.02 -4.66
C ASN A 274 15.08 -10.66 -5.22
N ILE A 275 16.03 -9.96 -5.83
CA ILE A 275 15.83 -8.63 -6.42
C ILE A 275 16.49 -8.60 -7.79
N SER A 276 15.71 -8.36 -8.85
CA SER A 276 16.21 -8.22 -10.21
C SER A 276 15.86 -6.85 -10.78
N VAL A 277 16.83 -6.16 -11.36
CA VAL A 277 16.63 -4.84 -12.00
C VAL A 277 17.24 -4.80 -13.40
N GLY A 278 16.58 -4.07 -14.30
CA GLY A 278 17.05 -3.85 -15.66
C GLY A 278 17.97 -2.64 -15.80
N LYS A 279 18.30 -2.31 -17.05
CA LYS A 279 19.27 -1.28 -17.44
C LYS A 279 19.09 0.05 -16.69
N ASN A 280 20.21 0.61 -16.24
CA ASN A 280 20.31 1.84 -15.43
C ASN A 280 19.57 1.75 -14.07
N GLY A 281 19.12 0.57 -13.66
CA GLY A 281 18.45 0.36 -12.39
C GLY A 281 19.41 0.26 -11.22
N VAL A 282 18.81 0.20 -10.02
CA VAL A 282 19.52 -0.07 -8.77
C VAL A 282 18.76 -1.13 -7.99
N GLY A 283 19.39 -2.26 -7.67
CA GLY A 283 18.72 -3.33 -6.91
C GLY A 283 18.28 -2.81 -5.53
N ILE A 284 19.23 -2.30 -4.76
CA ILE A 284 18.97 -1.67 -3.46
C ILE A 284 19.68 -0.32 -3.40
N ARG A 285 18.93 0.75 -3.12
CA ARG A 285 19.48 2.08 -2.84
C ARG A 285 19.22 2.43 -1.38
N ASN A 286 20.29 2.49 -0.61
CA ASN A 286 20.26 2.68 0.84
C ASN A 286 20.91 4.03 1.19
N VAL A 287 20.16 4.93 1.84
CA VAL A 287 20.59 6.30 2.17
C VAL A 287 20.46 6.53 3.67
N LYS A 288 21.53 6.93 4.38
CA LYS A 288 21.51 7.15 5.84
C LYS A 288 20.90 5.98 6.61
N SER A 289 21.13 4.77 6.14
CA SER A 289 20.34 3.60 6.52
C SER A 289 21.24 2.41 6.80
N ILE A 290 20.69 1.41 7.50
CA ILE A 290 21.36 0.14 7.75
C ILE A 290 20.70 -0.92 6.88
N ALA A 291 21.45 -1.57 6.00
CA ALA A 291 20.99 -2.70 5.21
C ALA A 291 21.72 -3.98 5.63
N THR A 292 20.96 -5.01 5.99
CA THR A 292 21.45 -6.36 6.29
C THR A 292 20.89 -7.33 5.27
N LEU A 293 21.73 -7.80 4.35
CA LEU A 293 21.37 -8.71 3.26
C LEU A 293 21.85 -10.12 3.63
N THR A 294 20.95 -10.96 4.08
CA THR A 294 21.28 -12.24 4.73
C THR A 294 21.42 -13.41 3.74
N LYS A 295 20.69 -13.37 2.62
CA LYS A 295 20.67 -14.36 1.53
C LYS A 295 19.90 -13.78 0.33
N GLY A 296 19.71 -14.60 -0.70
CA GLY A 296 18.99 -14.24 -1.94
C GLY A 296 19.94 -13.72 -3.02
N ASP A 297 19.41 -13.61 -4.23
CA ASP A 297 20.14 -13.13 -5.40
C ASP A 297 19.72 -11.70 -5.76
N ILE A 298 20.70 -10.81 -5.90
CA ILE A 298 20.52 -9.47 -6.43
C ILE A 298 21.11 -9.45 -7.84
N ASN A 299 20.24 -9.37 -8.85
CA ASN A 299 20.62 -9.40 -10.27
C ASN A 299 20.46 -8.02 -10.90
N ALA A 300 21.51 -7.51 -11.52
CA ALA A 300 21.51 -6.18 -12.14
C ALA A 300 22.27 -6.18 -13.48
N ALA A 301 21.53 -6.02 -14.59
CA ALA A 301 22.10 -5.97 -15.95
C ALA A 301 22.25 -4.52 -16.44
N SER A 302 23.48 -4.10 -16.79
CA SER A 302 23.85 -2.70 -17.04
C SER A 302 23.33 -1.76 -15.94
N ALA A 303 23.48 -2.18 -14.69
CA ALA A 303 22.83 -1.58 -13.53
C ALA A 303 23.70 -1.72 -12.28
N THR A 304 23.28 -1.08 -11.18
CA THR A 304 23.95 -1.23 -9.88
C THR A 304 23.21 -2.25 -9.02
N GLY A 305 23.91 -3.22 -8.43
CA GLY A 305 23.32 -4.16 -7.46
C GLY A 305 22.90 -3.42 -6.19
N VAL A 306 23.87 -2.86 -5.47
CA VAL A 306 23.63 -2.08 -4.25
C VAL A 306 24.33 -0.72 -4.32
N LEU A 307 23.58 0.35 -4.06
CA LEU A 307 24.08 1.71 -3.87
C LEU A 307 23.88 2.13 -2.41
N ALA A 308 24.99 2.35 -1.70
CA ALA A 308 25.01 2.78 -0.30
C ALA A 308 25.53 4.22 -0.19
N GLU A 309 24.75 5.10 0.42
CA GLU A 309 25.07 6.52 0.60
C GLU A 309 24.92 6.88 2.08
N ASP A 310 26.01 7.31 2.73
CA ASP A 310 26.06 7.62 4.18
C ASP A 310 25.46 6.49 5.05
N SER A 311 25.73 5.23 4.68
CA SER A 311 25.00 4.06 5.16
C SER A 311 25.92 2.96 5.70
N THR A 312 25.32 1.97 6.35
CA THR A 312 26.00 0.70 6.67
C THR A 312 25.36 -0.42 5.85
N LEU A 313 26.19 -1.19 5.14
CA LEU A 313 25.80 -2.38 4.40
C LEU A 313 26.49 -3.61 5.00
N LYS A 314 25.71 -4.56 5.48
CA LYS A 314 26.17 -5.89 5.89
C LYS A 314 25.57 -6.92 4.96
N THR A 315 26.40 -7.75 4.32
CA THR A 315 25.89 -8.60 3.25
C THR A 315 26.55 -9.97 3.20
N SER A 316 25.68 -10.98 3.10
CA SER A 316 25.93 -12.39 2.81
C SER A 316 25.17 -12.84 1.55
N ALA A 317 24.44 -11.93 0.89
CA ALA A 317 23.66 -12.23 -0.32
C ALA A 317 24.55 -12.32 -1.57
N ASN A 318 24.06 -13.00 -2.60
CA ASN A 318 24.74 -13.03 -3.89
C ASN A 318 24.39 -11.77 -4.68
N ILE A 319 25.39 -11.13 -5.28
CA ILE A 319 25.21 -9.98 -6.15
C ILE A 319 25.80 -10.31 -7.52
N ASN A 320 24.91 -10.45 -8.51
CA ASN A 320 25.25 -10.79 -9.88
C ASN A 320 25.03 -9.55 -10.76
N VAL A 321 26.10 -9.06 -11.37
CA VAL A 321 26.04 -7.93 -12.30
C VAL A 321 26.56 -8.33 -13.67
N SER A 322 25.96 -7.77 -14.71
CA SER A 322 26.39 -7.93 -16.10
C SER A 322 26.46 -6.61 -16.84
N ASP A 323 27.09 -6.62 -18.02
CA ASP A 323 27.04 -5.56 -19.01
C ASP A 323 27.51 -4.19 -18.46
N ASN A 324 28.71 -4.19 -17.87
CA ASN A 324 29.31 -3.05 -17.16
C ASN A 324 28.52 -2.62 -15.90
N GLY A 325 27.82 -3.56 -15.26
CA GLY A 325 27.15 -3.31 -13.99
C GLY A 325 28.13 -3.14 -12.82
N ILE A 326 27.62 -2.54 -11.73
CA ILE A 326 28.38 -2.30 -10.50
C ILE A 326 27.75 -3.12 -9.38
N ALA A 327 28.48 -4.08 -8.80
CA ALA A 327 27.93 -4.90 -7.73
C ALA A 327 27.58 -4.06 -6.49
N VAL A 328 28.54 -3.29 -5.99
CA VAL A 328 28.34 -2.36 -4.86
C VAL A 328 29.01 -1.03 -5.17
N SER A 329 28.26 0.06 -5.03
CA SER A 329 28.75 1.43 -5.02
C SER A 329 28.51 2.02 -3.64
N ALA A 330 29.55 2.53 -2.99
CA ALA A 330 29.49 3.02 -1.62
C ALA A 330 30.10 4.42 -1.52
N LYS A 331 29.38 5.35 -0.90
CA LYS A 331 29.82 6.72 -0.60
C LYS A 331 29.64 6.99 0.88
N ASN A 332 30.71 7.38 1.57
CA ASN A 332 30.72 7.62 3.03
C ASN A 332 30.05 6.50 3.82
N SER A 333 30.25 5.25 3.40
CA SER A 333 29.49 4.11 3.88
C SER A 333 30.43 3.00 4.32
N ASP A 334 30.02 2.29 5.36
CA ASP A 334 30.68 1.06 5.81
C ASP A 334 30.09 -0.14 5.07
N VAL A 335 30.95 -0.96 4.49
CA VAL A 335 30.54 -2.18 3.78
C VAL A 335 31.25 -3.39 4.39
N GLU A 336 30.44 -4.30 4.94
CA GLU A 336 30.87 -5.58 5.50
C GLU A 336 30.36 -6.72 4.62
N VAL A 337 31.29 -7.41 3.95
CA VAL A 337 31.00 -8.59 3.13
C VAL A 337 31.44 -9.83 3.88
N THR A 338 30.53 -10.80 4.02
CA THR A 338 30.78 -12.04 4.80
C THR A 338 30.87 -13.28 3.91
N LYS A 339 29.73 -13.87 3.50
CA LYS A 339 29.67 -15.18 2.82
C LYS A 339 29.12 -15.16 1.39
N GLY A 340 28.59 -14.04 0.91
CA GLY A 340 27.94 -13.94 -0.40
C GLY A 340 28.92 -13.95 -1.57
N THR A 341 28.45 -14.33 -2.78
CA THR A 341 29.26 -14.25 -4.01
C THR A 341 28.98 -12.99 -4.81
N TYR A 342 30.02 -12.40 -5.42
CA TYR A 342 29.95 -11.17 -6.19
C TYR A 342 30.41 -11.46 -7.61
N ASN A 343 29.46 -11.83 -8.47
CA ASN A 343 29.76 -12.24 -9.84
C ASN A 343 29.66 -11.02 -10.75
N ILE A 344 30.79 -10.67 -11.37
CA ILE A 344 30.91 -9.57 -12.32
C ILE A 344 31.15 -10.22 -13.68
N ASN A 345 30.10 -10.26 -14.50
CA ASN A 345 30.10 -10.90 -15.82
C ASN A 345 30.10 -9.88 -16.95
#